data_AF-T1DBQ1-F1
#
_entry.id   AF-T1DBQ1-F1
#
_cell.length_a   1.000
_cell.length_b   1.000
_cell.length_c   1.000
_cell.angle_alpha   90.00
_cell.angle_beta   90.00
_cell.angle_gamma   90.00
#
_symmetry.space_group_name_H-M   'P 1'
#
loop_
_entity.id
_entity.type
_entity.pdbx_description
1 polymer ?
#
loop_
_entity_poly.entity_id
_entity_poly.type
_entity_poly.pdbx_seq_one_letter_code
_entity_poly.pdbx_strand_id
1 'polypeptide(L)'
;VEQLADPRRRFALSPEEFRRLNPNTLTCPVFRSTRDAELTKKLYRAAPVLIDDARPDGNPWGIRFMAMLHMSNDSHLFADAPGAGRLPLYEGKMVQAYDHRAASVEVNTANIVRAGQPKSTLLSEHRNPSFSVRPQSWIDRKEVNDRLGDWRSAWMIAFKSVTSPSNERTFIASLVPECGLANSLIGILPLVNDISRVACLFANLNAIAFDYVARNKVGGVNLNFF
;
A
#
# COMPACT_ATOMS: atom_id res chain seq x y z
N VAL A 1 12.02 23.79 21.34
CA VAL A 1 11.60 23.81 22.76
C VAL A 1 10.17 24.31 22.93
N GLU A 2 9.72 25.32 22.17
CA GLU A 2 8.33 25.86 22.25
C GLU A 2 7.21 24.82 22.07
N GLN A 3 7.37 23.82 21.20
CA GLN A 3 6.35 22.78 21.01
C GLN A 3 6.07 21.94 22.27
N LEU A 4 7.06 21.81 23.16
CA LEU A 4 6.88 21.10 24.43
C LEU A 4 5.99 21.87 25.39
N ALA A 5 5.84 23.19 25.24
CA ALA A 5 4.98 24.02 26.08
C ALA A 5 3.49 23.89 25.71
N ASP A 6 3.17 23.43 24.49
CA ASP A 6 1.79 23.28 24.03
C ASP A 6 1.12 22.08 24.72
N PRO A 7 0.15 22.28 25.64
CA PRO A 7 -0.49 21.19 26.36
C PRO A 7 -1.24 20.23 25.44
N ARG A 8 -1.66 20.68 24.25
CA ARG A 8 -2.36 19.85 23.27
C ARG A 8 -1.45 18.81 22.61
N ARG A 9 -0.12 18.97 22.71
CA ARG A 9 0.88 18.06 22.16
C ARG A 9 1.46 17.10 23.20
N ARG A 10 0.97 17.17 24.44
CA ARG A 10 1.38 16.30 25.54
C ARG A 10 0.37 15.17 25.70
N PHE A 11 0.83 13.93 25.71
CA PHE A 11 -0.01 12.77 25.93
C PHE A 11 0.77 11.71 26.71
N ALA A 12 0.04 10.86 27.43
CA ALA A 12 0.59 9.72 28.13
C ALA A 12 0.07 8.42 27.50
N LEU A 13 0.93 7.43 27.45
CA LEU A 13 0.61 6.08 27.00
C LEU A 13 1.02 5.12 28.14
N SER A 14 0.07 4.34 28.64
CA SER A 14 0.38 3.26 29.57
C SER A 14 1.11 2.11 28.84
N PRO A 15 1.86 1.24 29.56
CA PRO A 15 2.46 0.06 28.95
C PRO A 15 1.46 -0.85 28.23
N GLU A 16 0.22 -0.95 28.73
CA GLU A 16 -0.85 -1.70 28.07
C GLU A 16 -1.31 -1.02 26.77
N GLU A 17 -1.46 0.30 26.79
CA GLU A 17 -1.81 1.08 25.59
C GLU A 17 -0.73 0.97 24.51
N PHE A 18 0.55 1.00 24.89
CA PHE A 18 1.67 0.77 23.97
C PHE A 18 1.58 -0.59 23.29
N ARG A 19 1.40 -1.67 24.07
CA ARG A 19 1.28 -3.04 23.52
C ARG A 19 0.05 -3.19 22.65
N ARG A 20 -1.07 -2.58 23.02
CA ARG A 20 -2.30 -2.63 22.21
C ARG A 20 -2.13 -1.90 20.88
N LEU A 21 -1.45 -0.75 20.89
CA LEU A 21 -1.24 0.07 19.70
C LEU A 21 -0.26 -0.58 18.73
N ASN A 22 0.89 -1.08 19.20
CA ASN A 22 1.94 -1.65 18.36
C ASN A 22 2.45 -2.98 18.95
N PRO A 23 1.64 -4.06 18.91
CA PRO A 23 2.00 -5.32 19.57
C PRO A 23 3.26 -5.98 18.99
N ASN A 24 3.47 -5.86 17.67
CA ASN A 24 4.57 -6.56 17.00
C ASN A 24 5.91 -5.82 17.12
N THR A 25 5.90 -4.49 17.03
CA THR A 25 7.14 -3.68 16.97
C THR A 25 7.45 -2.92 18.25
N LEU A 26 6.45 -2.72 19.13
CA LEU A 26 6.53 -1.89 20.34
C LEU A 26 7.02 -0.46 20.09
N THR A 27 6.99 0.00 18.83
CA THR A 27 7.37 1.36 18.46
C THR A 27 6.39 2.37 19.05
N CYS A 28 6.87 3.58 19.33
CA CYS A 28 5.99 4.65 19.80
C CYS A 28 5.26 5.29 18.61
N PRO A 29 3.92 5.40 18.63
CA PRO A 29 3.20 6.14 17.59
C PRO A 29 3.58 7.62 17.56
N VAL A 30 3.49 8.23 16.38
CA VAL A 30 3.91 9.62 16.13
C VAL A 30 2.74 10.58 16.28
N PHE A 31 2.08 10.55 17.44
CA PHE A 31 0.93 11.42 17.69
C PHE A 31 1.34 12.90 17.73
N ARG A 32 0.59 13.74 17.01
CA ARG A 32 0.82 15.19 16.97
C ARG A 32 0.05 15.93 18.07
N SER A 33 -1.01 15.31 18.58
CA SER A 33 -1.83 15.87 19.65
C SER A 33 -2.40 14.81 20.59
N THR A 34 -2.80 15.23 21.79
CA THR A 34 -3.53 14.41 22.76
C THR A 34 -4.80 13.84 22.15
N ARG A 35 -5.50 14.62 21.31
CA ARG A 35 -6.71 14.18 20.63
C ARG A 35 -6.43 13.01 19.68
N ASP A 36 -5.29 13.04 18.98
CA ASP A 36 -4.90 11.95 18.08
C ASP A 36 -4.58 10.67 18.85
N ALA A 37 -3.89 10.79 19.98
CA ALA A 37 -3.63 9.68 20.88
C ALA A 37 -4.94 9.06 21.39
N GLU A 38 -5.85 9.88 21.94
CA GLU A 38 -7.10 9.40 22.52
C GLU A 38 -8.05 8.77 21.50
N LEU A 39 -8.16 9.35 20.30
CA LEU A 39 -8.98 8.77 19.24
C LEU A 39 -8.37 7.45 18.74
N THR A 40 -7.05 7.38 18.56
CA THR A 40 -6.39 6.13 18.14
C THR A 40 -6.54 5.05 19.21
N LYS A 41 -6.32 5.36 20.50
CA LYS A 41 -6.59 4.43 21.61
C LYS A 41 -8.02 3.92 21.60
N LYS A 42 -9.01 4.79 21.36
CA LYS A 42 -10.42 4.41 21.28
C LYS A 42 -10.66 3.38 20.16
N LEU A 43 -10.07 3.58 18.99
CA LEU A 43 -10.19 2.65 17.86
C LEU A 43 -9.57 1.27 18.18
N TYR A 44 -8.38 1.26 18.76
CA TYR A 44 -7.69 0.01 19.13
C TYR A 44 -8.34 -0.72 20.32
N ARG A 45 -9.13 -0.02 21.16
CA ARG A 45 -9.98 -0.67 22.17
C ARG A 45 -11.20 -1.36 21.55
N ALA A 46 -11.67 -0.87 20.40
CA ALA A 46 -12.86 -1.40 19.73
C ALA A 46 -12.55 -2.54 18.75
N ALA A 47 -11.35 -2.56 18.17
CA ALA A 47 -10.96 -3.59 17.20
C ALA A 47 -9.49 -4.01 17.40
N PRO A 48 -9.17 -5.31 17.24
CA PRO A 48 -7.80 -5.81 17.30
C PRO A 48 -6.98 -5.39 16.07
N VAL A 49 -5.66 -5.58 16.16
CA VAL A 49 -4.78 -5.47 14.99
C VAL A 49 -5.10 -6.53 13.95
N LEU A 50 -4.77 -6.24 12.69
CA LEU A 50 -4.99 -7.16 11.57
C LEU A 50 -4.11 -8.42 11.66
N ILE A 51 -2.86 -8.24 12.14
CA ILE A 51 -1.88 -9.30 12.36
C ILE A 51 -1.22 -9.08 13.71
N ASP A 52 -1.23 -10.10 14.56
CA ASP A 52 -0.52 -10.16 15.85
C ASP A 52 0.47 -11.32 15.82
N ASP A 53 1.75 -11.03 15.58
CA ASP A 53 2.78 -12.06 15.37
C ASP A 53 3.10 -12.85 16.64
N ALA A 54 2.72 -12.33 17.81
CA ALA A 54 2.94 -13.00 19.09
C ALA A 54 1.91 -14.11 19.36
N ARG A 55 0.84 -14.20 18.58
CA ARG A 55 -0.22 -15.20 18.77
C ARG A 55 -0.22 -16.26 17.65
N PRO A 56 -0.35 -17.55 17.98
CA PRO A 56 -0.44 -18.61 16.96
C PRO A 56 -1.59 -18.42 15.94
N ASP A 57 -2.71 -17.81 16.37
CA ASP A 57 -3.88 -17.51 15.54
C ASP A 57 -3.97 -16.03 15.14
N GLY A 58 -2.87 -15.29 15.28
CA GLY A 58 -2.84 -13.83 15.16
C GLY A 58 -2.98 -13.29 13.74
N ASN A 59 -2.97 -14.16 12.72
CA ASN A 59 -3.24 -13.81 11.32
C ASN A 59 -4.46 -14.59 10.79
N PRO A 60 -5.69 -14.28 11.26
CA PRO A 60 -6.89 -15.03 10.88
C PRO A 60 -7.28 -14.87 9.40
N TRP A 61 -6.70 -13.87 8.72
CA TRP A 61 -6.90 -13.63 7.28
C TRP A 61 -5.87 -14.36 6.41
N GLY A 62 -4.83 -14.96 7.03
CA GLY A 62 -3.68 -15.53 6.34
C GLY A 62 -2.99 -14.52 5.43
N ILE A 63 -3.00 -13.23 5.75
CA ILE A 63 -2.44 -12.19 4.88
C ILE A 63 -0.93 -12.40 4.74
N ARG A 64 -0.46 -12.42 3.50
CA ARG A 64 0.95 -12.29 3.14
C ARG A 64 1.20 -10.93 2.50
N PHE A 65 2.17 -10.19 3.02
CA PHE A 65 2.70 -9.01 2.35
C PHE A 65 3.79 -9.43 1.35
N MET A 66 3.89 -8.69 0.24
CA MET A 66 4.84 -9.01 -0.83
C MET A 66 5.48 -7.76 -1.42
N ALA A 67 6.80 -7.64 -1.26
CA ALA A 67 7.63 -6.85 -2.16
C ALA A 67 8.04 -7.73 -3.34
N MET A 68 7.55 -7.42 -4.54
CA MET A 68 7.72 -8.31 -5.69
C MET A 68 9.01 -8.02 -6.47
N LEU A 69 9.20 -6.78 -6.94
CA LEU A 69 10.35 -6.41 -7.77
C LEU A 69 11.01 -5.13 -7.29
N HIS A 70 12.33 -5.16 -7.21
CA HIS A 70 13.14 -4.00 -6.91
C HIS A 70 13.61 -3.34 -8.20
N MET A 71 13.25 -2.07 -8.41
CA MET A 71 13.49 -1.36 -9.69
C MET A 71 14.96 -1.30 -10.13
N SER A 72 15.92 -1.32 -9.20
CA SER A 72 17.35 -1.38 -9.53
C SER A 72 17.86 -2.81 -9.70
N ASN A 73 17.77 -3.64 -8.65
CA ASN A 73 18.33 -4.99 -8.63
C ASN A 73 17.72 -5.91 -9.71
N ASP A 74 16.43 -5.77 -10.01
CA ASP A 74 15.72 -6.58 -10.99
C ASP A 74 15.62 -5.91 -12.37
N SER A 75 16.30 -4.77 -12.60
CA SER A 75 16.20 -3.99 -13.84
C SER A 75 16.51 -4.79 -15.11
N HIS A 76 17.39 -5.78 -15.01
CA HIS A 76 17.77 -6.70 -16.09
C HIS A 76 16.62 -7.62 -16.56
N LEU A 77 15.53 -7.73 -15.79
CA LEU A 77 14.33 -8.49 -16.14
C LEU A 77 13.28 -7.63 -16.87
N PHE A 78 13.48 -6.32 -16.97
CA PHE A 78 12.48 -5.41 -17.49
C PHE A 78 12.62 -5.22 -19.00
N ALA A 79 11.47 -5.20 -19.67
CA ALA A 79 11.37 -4.91 -21.10
C ALA A 79 10.72 -3.54 -21.33
N ASP A 80 11.17 -2.83 -22.36
CA ASP A 80 10.66 -1.49 -22.72
C ASP A 80 9.39 -1.52 -23.57
N ALA A 81 8.93 -2.72 -23.96
CA ALA A 81 7.78 -2.91 -24.81
C ALA A 81 6.95 -4.14 -24.40
N PRO A 82 5.62 -4.09 -24.64
CA PRO A 82 4.76 -5.26 -24.47
C PRO A 82 5.20 -6.40 -25.40
N GLY A 83 4.83 -7.63 -25.06
CA GLY A 83 5.15 -8.81 -25.85
C GLY A 83 4.35 -10.02 -25.39
N ALA A 84 4.34 -11.07 -26.21
CA ALA A 84 3.75 -12.35 -25.83
C ALA A 84 4.36 -12.84 -24.52
N GLY A 85 3.53 -13.25 -23.57
CA GLY A 85 3.98 -13.71 -22.25
C GLY A 85 4.43 -12.61 -21.28
N ARG A 86 4.38 -11.32 -21.64
CA ARG A 86 4.74 -10.23 -20.73
C ARG A 86 3.55 -9.62 -20.02
N LEU A 87 3.76 -9.22 -18.78
CA LEU A 87 2.81 -8.50 -17.94
C LEU A 87 3.29 -7.05 -17.72
N PRO A 88 2.36 -6.10 -17.53
CA PRO A 88 2.73 -4.74 -17.17
C PRO A 88 3.39 -4.70 -15.79
N LEU A 89 4.45 -3.90 -15.64
CA LEU A 89 5.05 -3.61 -14.35
C LEU A 89 4.37 -2.37 -13.75
N TYR A 90 3.54 -2.58 -12.73
CA TYR A 90 2.79 -1.52 -12.06
C TYR A 90 3.66 -0.78 -11.05
N GLU A 91 3.57 0.55 -11.09
CA GLU A 91 4.18 1.46 -10.12
C GLU A 91 3.12 2.18 -9.31
N GLY A 92 3.48 2.67 -8.12
CA GLY A 92 2.55 3.39 -7.23
C GLY A 92 1.93 4.63 -7.87
N LYS A 93 2.59 5.24 -8.86
CA LYS A 93 2.06 6.40 -9.61
C LYS A 93 0.88 6.04 -10.51
N MET A 94 0.72 4.77 -10.88
CA MET A 94 -0.32 4.29 -11.80
C MET A 94 -1.67 4.02 -11.11
N VAL A 95 -1.68 3.97 -9.78
CA VAL A 95 -2.87 3.58 -9.00
C VAL A 95 -3.31 4.69 -8.03
N GLN A 96 -4.61 4.71 -7.77
CA GLN A 96 -5.28 5.51 -6.75
C GLN A 96 -6.25 4.65 -5.94
N ALA A 97 -6.90 5.24 -4.92
CA ALA A 97 -7.83 4.51 -4.08
C ALA A 97 -8.96 3.93 -4.95
N TYR A 98 -9.10 2.59 -4.93
CA TYR A 98 -10.07 1.84 -5.73
C TYR A 98 -9.84 1.86 -7.25
N ASP A 99 -8.74 2.43 -7.73
CA ASP A 99 -8.51 2.62 -9.16
C ASP A 99 -7.11 2.15 -9.55
N HIS A 100 -7.04 1.03 -10.28
CA HIS A 100 -5.77 0.52 -10.82
C HIS A 100 -5.44 1.13 -12.18
N ARG A 101 -6.34 1.91 -12.78
CA ARG A 101 -6.18 2.53 -14.09
C ARG A 101 -5.99 4.04 -13.97
N ALA A 102 -5.54 4.53 -12.82
CA ALA A 102 -5.53 5.96 -12.52
C ALA A 102 -4.56 6.77 -13.40
N ALA A 103 -3.42 6.19 -13.78
CA ALA A 103 -2.48 6.86 -14.65
C ALA A 103 -1.63 5.89 -15.48
N SER A 104 -1.34 6.28 -16.72
CA SER A 104 -0.25 5.72 -17.51
C SER A 104 1.08 6.38 -17.13
N VAL A 105 2.20 5.80 -17.54
CA VAL A 105 3.54 6.39 -17.38
C VAL A 105 4.04 6.85 -18.74
N GLU A 106 4.27 8.15 -18.87
CA GLU A 106 4.92 8.75 -20.04
C GLU A 106 6.42 8.90 -19.74
N VAL A 107 7.24 8.29 -20.59
CA VAL A 107 8.70 8.35 -20.46
C VAL A 107 9.22 9.47 -21.34
N ASN A 108 9.72 10.53 -20.71
CA ASN A 108 10.46 11.58 -21.41
C ASN A 108 11.96 11.29 -21.32
N THR A 109 12.56 10.87 -22.43
CA THR A 109 13.98 10.53 -22.53
C THR A 109 14.90 11.75 -22.42
N ALA A 110 14.39 12.98 -22.57
CA ALA A 110 15.15 14.20 -22.32
C ALA A 110 15.35 14.47 -20.81
N ASN A 111 14.55 13.85 -19.94
CA ASN A 111 14.70 13.97 -18.49
C ASN A 111 15.69 12.92 -17.97
N ILE A 112 16.89 13.38 -17.62
CA ILE A 112 17.93 12.53 -17.00
C ILE A 112 17.47 12.01 -15.62
N VAL A 113 16.64 12.78 -14.91
CA VAL A 113 16.09 12.46 -13.59
C VAL A 113 14.57 12.30 -13.68
N ARG A 114 14.04 11.16 -13.23
CA ARG A 114 12.60 10.82 -13.24
C ARG A 114 11.97 10.90 -14.64
N ALA A 115 12.52 10.14 -15.59
CA ALA A 115 12.01 10.07 -16.95
C ALA A 115 10.51 9.70 -17.04
N GLY A 116 10.04 8.79 -16.17
CA GLY A 116 8.64 8.35 -16.14
C GLY A 116 7.73 9.23 -15.29
N GLN A 117 6.89 10.04 -15.93
CA GLN A 117 5.88 10.89 -15.29
C GLN A 117 4.46 10.29 -15.43
N PRO A 118 3.60 10.45 -14.41
CA PRO A 118 2.22 9.96 -14.51
C PRO A 118 1.40 10.85 -15.45
N LYS A 119 0.67 10.21 -16.35
CA LYS A 119 -0.41 10.83 -17.15
C LYS A 119 -1.74 10.30 -16.65
N SER A 120 -2.50 11.16 -15.97
CA SER A 120 -3.81 10.80 -15.43
C SER A 120 -4.76 10.31 -16.53
N THR A 121 -5.49 9.25 -16.22
CA THR A 121 -6.52 8.70 -17.10
C THR A 121 -7.75 9.60 -17.15
N LEU A 122 -8.21 9.91 -18.35
CA LEU A 122 -9.36 10.76 -18.60
C LEU A 122 -10.68 10.02 -18.29
N LEU A 123 -11.75 10.77 -18.06
CA LEU A 123 -13.07 10.17 -17.83
C LEU A 123 -13.55 9.33 -19.03
N SER A 124 -13.26 9.76 -20.26
CA SER A 124 -13.58 9.01 -21.48
C SER A 124 -12.85 7.66 -21.53
N GLU A 125 -11.59 7.63 -21.09
CA GLU A 125 -10.79 6.40 -21.01
C GLU A 125 -11.32 5.47 -19.90
N HIS A 126 -11.67 6.01 -18.72
CA HIS A 126 -12.26 5.22 -17.64
C HIS A 126 -13.59 4.56 -18.02
N ARG A 127 -14.40 5.24 -18.85
CA ARG A 127 -15.66 4.72 -19.38
C ARG A 127 -15.46 3.58 -20.37
N ASN A 128 -14.26 3.42 -20.94
CA ASN A 128 -13.92 2.30 -21.79
C ASN A 128 -13.46 1.10 -20.93
N PRO A 129 -14.21 -0.02 -20.90
CA PRO A 129 -13.83 -1.19 -20.12
C PRO A 129 -12.56 -1.87 -20.65
N SER A 130 -12.22 -1.68 -21.93
CA SER A 130 -11.04 -2.24 -22.57
C SER A 130 -9.79 -1.34 -22.43
N PHE A 131 -9.93 -0.16 -21.81
CA PHE A 131 -8.78 0.71 -21.58
C PHE A 131 -7.86 0.10 -20.51
N SER A 132 -6.57 0.05 -20.83
CA SER A 132 -5.49 -0.33 -19.92
C SER A 132 -4.45 0.78 -19.86
N VAL A 133 -3.98 1.10 -18.65
CA VAL A 133 -2.87 2.04 -18.48
C VAL A 133 -1.58 1.48 -19.06
N ARG A 134 -0.75 2.36 -19.63
CA ARG A 134 0.56 2.01 -20.16
C ARG A 134 1.61 2.12 -19.05
N PRO A 135 2.32 1.04 -18.68
CA PRO A 135 3.42 1.11 -17.73
C PRO A 135 4.68 1.68 -18.38
N GLN A 136 5.68 2.01 -17.56
CA GLN A 136 7.03 2.32 -18.04
C GLN A 136 7.74 1.07 -18.60
N SER A 137 7.53 -0.07 -17.95
CA SER A 137 8.20 -1.33 -18.28
C SER A 137 7.25 -2.52 -18.20
N TRP A 138 7.66 -3.63 -18.79
CA TRP A 138 7.00 -4.92 -18.75
C TRP A 138 7.94 -5.96 -18.15
N ILE A 139 7.38 -7.05 -17.63
CA ILE A 139 8.15 -8.18 -17.11
C ILE A 139 7.57 -9.49 -17.64
N ASP A 140 8.42 -10.51 -17.79
CA ASP A 140 7.95 -11.85 -18.13
C ASP A 140 6.98 -12.40 -17.08
N ARG A 141 5.87 -12.97 -17.54
CA ARG A 141 4.84 -13.58 -16.68
C ARG A 141 5.44 -14.66 -15.78
N LYS A 142 6.46 -15.37 -16.26
CA LYS A 142 7.18 -16.38 -15.46
C LYS A 142 7.75 -15.79 -14.17
N GLU A 143 8.41 -14.63 -14.26
CA GLU A 143 9.01 -13.96 -13.09
C GLU A 143 7.97 -13.53 -12.06
N VAL A 144 6.78 -13.15 -12.51
CA VAL A 144 5.64 -12.81 -11.66
C VAL A 144 5.09 -14.08 -10.98
N ASN A 145 4.86 -15.14 -11.75
CA ASN A 145 4.33 -16.40 -11.24
C ASN A 145 5.26 -17.08 -10.23
N ASP A 146 6.57 -17.09 -10.50
CA ASP A 146 7.57 -17.67 -9.60
C ASP A 146 7.56 -16.96 -8.23
N ARG A 147 7.35 -15.63 -8.21
CA ARG A 147 7.27 -14.84 -6.98
C ARG A 147 5.94 -14.96 -6.26
N LEU A 148 4.84 -15.10 -7.02
CA LEU A 148 3.49 -15.30 -6.49
C LEU A 148 3.30 -16.69 -5.87
N GLY A 149 4.03 -17.69 -6.36
CA GLY A 149 4.04 -19.05 -5.81
C GLY A 149 2.67 -19.73 -5.90
N ASP A 150 2.04 -19.93 -4.75
CA ASP A 150 0.75 -20.62 -4.60
C ASP A 150 -0.46 -19.72 -4.79
N TRP A 151 -0.28 -18.41 -4.99
CA TRP A 151 -1.38 -17.50 -5.31
C TRP A 151 -2.09 -17.93 -6.60
N ARG A 152 -3.43 -18.00 -6.57
CA ARG A 152 -4.26 -18.49 -7.70
C ARG A 152 -5.20 -17.44 -8.30
N SER A 153 -5.33 -16.27 -7.67
CA SER A 153 -6.21 -15.22 -8.17
C SER A 153 -5.54 -14.42 -9.28
N ALA A 154 -6.29 -14.08 -10.33
CA ALA A 154 -5.85 -13.20 -11.42
C ALA A 154 -5.81 -11.70 -11.02
N TRP A 155 -5.77 -11.42 -9.72
CA TRP A 155 -5.73 -10.09 -9.14
C TRP A 155 -5.04 -10.13 -7.78
N MET A 156 -4.60 -8.96 -7.33
CA MET A 156 -3.99 -8.75 -6.01
C MET A 156 -4.52 -7.43 -5.43
N ILE A 157 -4.52 -7.31 -4.11
CA ILE A 157 -4.60 -5.99 -3.47
C ILE A 157 -3.16 -5.47 -3.39
N ALA A 158 -2.93 -4.21 -3.72
CA ALA A 158 -1.64 -3.56 -3.53
C ALA A 158 -1.82 -2.17 -2.92
N PHE A 159 -0.88 -1.75 -2.07
CA PHE A 159 -0.85 -0.40 -1.53
C PHE A 159 0.42 0.34 -1.91
N LYS A 160 0.32 1.67 -1.97
CA LYS A 160 1.44 2.56 -2.29
C LYS A 160 2.39 2.65 -1.09
N SER A 161 3.64 2.22 -1.26
CA SER A 161 4.67 2.38 -0.23
C SER A 161 5.15 3.82 -0.13
N VAL A 162 5.21 4.55 -1.24
CA VAL A 162 5.57 5.98 -1.24
C VAL A 162 4.36 6.83 -0.87
N THR A 163 4.43 7.53 0.26
CA THR A 163 3.34 8.36 0.79
C THR A 163 3.89 9.48 1.69
N SER A 164 3.04 10.19 2.44
CA SER A 164 3.43 11.12 3.50
C SER A 164 2.25 11.34 4.45
N PRO A 165 2.48 11.57 5.75
CA PRO A 165 1.40 11.96 6.67
C PRO A 165 0.80 13.35 6.36
N SER A 166 1.42 14.13 5.47
CA SER A 166 0.90 15.41 4.97
C SER A 166 0.01 15.29 3.74
N ASN A 167 -0.03 14.11 3.09
CA ASN A 167 -0.88 13.91 1.93
C ASN A 167 -2.36 13.98 2.32
N GLU A 168 -3.22 14.27 1.35
CA GLU A 168 -4.67 14.17 1.56
C GLU A 168 -5.05 12.76 2.04
N ARG A 169 -4.46 11.74 1.44
CA ARG A 169 -4.55 10.33 1.85
C ARG A 169 -3.16 9.78 2.15
N THR A 170 -2.97 9.25 3.36
CA THR A 170 -1.72 8.60 3.75
C THR A 170 -1.68 7.15 3.31
N PHE A 171 -2.81 6.45 3.29
CA PHE A 171 -2.89 5.08 2.81
C PHE A 171 -3.82 4.98 1.60
N ILE A 172 -3.29 4.39 0.54
CA ILE A 172 -3.99 4.17 -0.72
C ILE A 172 -3.74 2.72 -1.13
N ALA A 173 -4.82 1.97 -1.27
CA ALA A 173 -4.80 0.64 -1.84
C ALA A 173 -5.66 0.56 -3.11
N SER A 174 -5.28 -0.34 -4.01
CA SER A 174 -6.02 -0.66 -5.21
C SER A 174 -6.02 -2.16 -5.46
N LEU A 175 -7.04 -2.64 -6.15
CA LEU A 175 -7.09 -4.01 -6.65
C LEU A 175 -6.51 -4.00 -8.06
N VAL A 176 -5.33 -4.59 -8.22
CA VAL A 176 -4.59 -4.66 -9.48
C VAL A 176 -4.81 -6.03 -10.14
N PRO A 177 -4.78 -6.10 -11.49
CA PRO A 177 -4.85 -7.38 -12.18
C PRO A 177 -3.56 -8.18 -11.97
N GLU A 178 -3.45 -9.34 -12.60
CA GLU A 178 -2.20 -10.07 -12.73
C GLU A 178 -1.13 -9.19 -13.41
N CYS A 179 -0.17 -8.72 -12.62
CA CYS A 179 0.86 -7.77 -13.04
C CYS A 179 2.13 -7.93 -12.20
N GLY A 180 3.23 -7.34 -12.65
CA GLY A 180 4.41 -7.14 -11.79
C GLY A 180 4.19 -5.95 -10.86
N LEU A 181 4.69 -6.02 -9.62
CA LEU A 181 4.68 -4.88 -8.68
C LEU A 181 6.10 -4.34 -8.49
N ALA A 182 6.31 -3.10 -8.91
CA ALA A 182 7.53 -2.36 -8.57
C ALA A 182 7.56 -2.06 -7.06
N ASN A 183 8.73 -1.80 -6.50
CA ASN A 183 8.96 -1.51 -5.07
C ASN A 183 8.14 -0.32 -4.50
N SER A 184 7.55 0.51 -5.37
CA SER A 184 6.59 1.56 -4.97
C SER A 184 5.19 1.03 -4.62
N LEU A 185 4.95 -0.27 -4.83
CA LEU A 185 3.74 -1.00 -4.47
C LEU A 185 4.09 -2.24 -3.65
N ILE A 186 3.30 -2.50 -2.61
CA ILE A 186 3.39 -3.72 -1.79
C ILE A 186 2.10 -4.50 -1.94
N GLY A 187 2.21 -5.78 -2.30
CA GLY A 187 1.08 -6.70 -2.39
C GLY A 187 0.55 -7.09 -1.01
N ILE A 188 -0.78 -7.19 -0.92
CA ILE A 188 -1.52 -7.77 0.21
C ILE A 188 -2.29 -8.97 -0.35
N LEU A 189 -1.89 -10.17 0.07
CA LEU A 189 -2.42 -11.43 -0.42
C LEU A 189 -3.21 -12.13 0.71
N PRO A 190 -4.53 -11.85 0.85
CA PRO A 190 -5.36 -12.54 1.82
C PRO A 190 -5.64 -13.98 1.37
N LEU A 191 -5.37 -14.97 2.23
CA LEU A 191 -5.56 -16.39 1.92
C LEU A 191 -6.96 -16.92 2.30
N VAL A 192 -7.86 -16.04 2.74
CA VAL A 192 -9.26 -16.39 2.97
C VAL A 192 -10.00 -16.53 1.64
N ASN A 193 -10.80 -17.60 1.50
CA ASN A 193 -11.57 -17.89 0.28
C ASN A 193 -12.90 -17.11 0.17
N ASP A 194 -13.30 -16.39 1.22
CA ASP A 194 -14.54 -15.60 1.24
C ASP A 194 -14.32 -14.24 0.54
N ILE A 195 -14.75 -14.17 -0.73
CA ILE A 195 -14.61 -12.97 -1.57
C ILE A 195 -15.32 -11.76 -0.97
N SER A 196 -16.48 -11.94 -0.32
CA SER A 196 -17.19 -10.84 0.32
C SER A 196 -16.38 -10.24 1.47
N ARG A 197 -15.72 -11.08 2.27
CA ARG A 197 -14.79 -10.60 3.30
C ARG A 197 -13.58 -9.90 2.71
N VAL A 198 -13.02 -10.40 1.60
CA VAL A 198 -11.89 -9.72 0.93
C VAL A 198 -12.31 -8.35 0.38
N ALA A 199 -13.53 -8.23 -0.15
CA ALA A 199 -14.07 -6.94 -0.57
C ALA A 199 -14.24 -5.98 0.63
N CYS A 200 -14.70 -6.47 1.79
CA CYS A 200 -14.76 -5.68 3.01
C CYS A 200 -13.37 -5.24 3.51
N LEU A 201 -12.36 -6.12 3.44
CA LEU A 201 -10.98 -5.78 3.74
C LEU A 201 -10.49 -4.66 2.81
N PHE A 202 -10.69 -4.81 1.51
CA PHE A 202 -10.30 -3.82 0.51
C PHE A 202 -10.98 -2.45 0.73
N ALA A 203 -12.27 -2.45 1.06
CA ALA A 203 -13.00 -1.25 1.43
C ALA A 203 -12.41 -0.58 2.69
N ASN A 204 -12.12 -1.37 3.72
CA ASN A 204 -11.54 -0.87 4.97
C ASN A 204 -10.15 -0.27 4.78
N LEU A 205 -9.31 -0.86 3.94
CA LEU A 205 -7.97 -0.34 3.64
C LEU A 205 -7.99 1.09 3.08
N ASN A 206 -9.08 1.49 2.42
CA ASN A 206 -9.25 2.83 1.88
C ASN A 206 -10.23 3.71 2.70
N ALA A 207 -10.68 3.26 3.87
CA ALA A 207 -11.59 4.01 4.72
C ALA A 207 -10.88 5.19 5.42
N ILE A 208 -11.62 6.27 5.69
CA ILE A 208 -11.09 7.48 6.36
C ILE A 208 -10.57 7.14 7.76
N ALA A 209 -11.28 6.28 8.50
CA ALA A 209 -10.84 5.85 9.84
C ALA A 209 -9.51 5.09 9.79
N PHE A 210 -9.31 4.25 8.78
CA PHE A 210 -8.05 3.54 8.56
C PHE A 210 -6.93 4.52 8.19
N ASP A 211 -7.18 5.42 7.23
CA ASP A 211 -6.22 6.45 6.80
C ASP A 211 -5.76 7.32 7.97
N TYR A 212 -6.69 7.72 8.85
CA TYR A 212 -6.39 8.51 10.04
C TYR A 212 -5.43 7.78 10.99
N VAL A 213 -5.68 6.50 11.26
CA VAL A 213 -4.78 5.68 12.09
C VAL A 213 -3.42 5.50 11.43
N ALA A 214 -3.39 5.18 10.13
CA ALA A 214 -2.16 5.06 9.36
C ALA A 214 -1.34 6.35 9.41
N ARG A 215 -1.96 7.52 9.25
CA ARG A 215 -1.31 8.84 9.35
C ARG A 215 -0.58 9.07 10.67
N ASN A 216 -1.14 8.58 11.77
CA ASN A 216 -0.52 8.71 13.10
C ASN A 216 0.63 7.72 13.34
N LYS A 217 0.81 6.76 12.43
CA LYS A 217 1.86 5.74 12.49
C LYS A 217 2.93 5.88 11.42
N VAL A 218 2.66 6.62 10.34
CA VAL A 218 3.65 6.93 9.31
C VAL A 218 4.46 8.16 9.72
N GLY A 219 5.74 7.95 10.04
CA GLY A 219 6.67 9.02 10.44
C GLY A 219 7.36 9.75 9.27
N GLY A 220 7.30 9.21 8.05
CA GLY A 220 8.08 9.71 6.91
C GLY A 220 7.39 9.53 5.57
N VAL A 221 8.19 9.40 4.50
CA VAL A 221 7.67 9.32 3.12
C VAL A 221 7.51 7.90 2.57
N ASN A 222 7.86 6.90 3.38
CA ASN A 222 7.75 5.49 3.02
C ASN A 222 6.93 4.77 4.09
N LEU A 223 5.95 4.00 3.62
CA LEU A 223 5.18 3.03 4.37
C LEU A 223 5.68 1.64 3.95
N ASN A 224 6.40 0.99 4.84
CA ASN A 224 6.96 -0.34 4.65
C ASN A 224 6.30 -1.32 5.62
N PHE A 225 6.44 -2.62 5.34
CA PHE A 225 6.04 -3.70 6.24
C PHE A 225 7.29 -4.11 7.07
N PHE A 226 7.42 -3.57 8.28
CA PHE A 226 8.38 -4.03 9.29
C PHE A 226 7.85 -3.70 10.69
#